data_AF-A0A0G0L934-F1
#
_entry.id   AF-A0A0G0L934-F1
#
_cell.length_a   1.000
_cell.length_b   1.000
_cell.length_c   1.000
_cell.angle_alpha   90.00
_cell.angle_beta   90.00
_cell.angle_gamma   90.00
#
_symmetry.space_group_name_H-M   'P 1'
#
loop_
_entity.id
_entity.type
_entity.pdbx_description
1 polymer ?
#
loop_
_entity_poly.entity_id
_entity_poly.type
_entity_poly.pdbx_seq_one_letter_code
_entity_poly.pdbx_strand_id
1 'polypeptide(L)'
;MVGKNKRTFSESSILIIDGQGENVSTTFAIGSGKSIKILWSLPVEYSLGYFYEAVSDFIGFRLNEAGKTMGLAPYGNSVKYNLPQIKITNNGFDIDLEIEKNNSSFDQQQAIISAWQNSFKKILGCSKNRIDFVFRNIYGDITKSISLNQEYKNFAASAQFTLESILQHCVKVLIKKTSIRNLCLAGGVALNCSANTKIKNINGIDKLFIPPFANDAGVSVGAALYVGGKREKKQFESAFVGPTFTNKEIELILKKLKINYQKFKNIEEVTARLIHRGKIVSWFQGQMEVGPRALGNRSILANPTLLDMHKKVNEAKNRELWRPLAPSILDEKGESYMNGYFYSPFMLHTFQVKDSVKRKVPAIVHIDGSTRPQSVRKNINPGFYKLIKFYEKLSGIPLILNPSFNGAKEPIVCTPLDAISSFYTNSTDYLVLSNYLIKK
;
A
#
# COMPACT_ATOMS: atom_id res chain seq x y z
N MET A 1 -28.89 -12.70 -10.41
CA MET A 1 -28.29 -13.17 -9.14
C MET A 1 -26.94 -12.50 -8.95
N VAL A 2 -26.89 -11.37 -8.23
CA VAL A 2 -25.63 -10.68 -7.89
C VAL A 2 -25.42 -10.92 -6.40
N GLY A 3 -24.53 -11.85 -6.06
CA GLY A 3 -24.13 -12.08 -4.68
C GLY A 3 -23.61 -10.79 -4.09
N LYS A 4 -24.38 -10.20 -3.16
CA LYS A 4 -23.94 -9.10 -2.31
C LYS A 4 -22.65 -9.55 -1.63
N ASN A 5 -21.50 -9.06 -2.08
CA ASN A 5 -20.23 -9.15 -1.34
C ASN A 5 -20.36 -8.33 -0.06
N LYS A 6 -21.11 -8.86 0.91
CA LYS A 6 -21.11 -8.38 2.29
C LYS A 6 -19.70 -8.65 2.82
N ARG A 7 -18.92 -7.59 3.01
CA ARG A 7 -17.62 -7.60 3.71
C ARG A 7 -17.78 -7.80 5.22
N THR A 8 -19.00 -8.08 5.68
CA THR A 8 -19.34 -8.34 7.06
C THR A 8 -19.61 -9.84 7.24
N PHE A 9 -19.05 -10.39 8.30
CA PHE A 9 -19.31 -11.76 8.77
C PHE A 9 -19.63 -11.70 10.26
N SER A 10 -20.49 -12.60 10.72
CA SER A 10 -20.88 -12.71 12.13
C SER A 10 -19.77 -13.27 13.00
N GLU A 11 -18.87 -14.06 12.41
CA GLU A 11 -17.78 -14.73 13.08
C GLU A 11 -16.53 -14.76 12.18
N SER A 12 -15.35 -14.57 12.78
CA SER A 12 -14.05 -14.60 12.10
C SER A 12 -12.89 -14.99 12.99
N SER A 13 -11.93 -15.69 12.41
CA SER A 13 -10.55 -15.70 12.87
C SER A 13 -9.95 -14.30 12.67
N ILE A 14 -9.24 -13.78 13.66
CA ILE A 14 -8.56 -12.48 13.62
C ILE A 14 -7.07 -12.70 13.86
N LEU A 15 -6.24 -12.19 12.96
CA LEU A 15 -4.80 -12.14 13.15
C LEU A 15 -4.33 -10.69 13.04
N ILE A 16 -3.74 -10.18 14.13
CA ILE A 16 -3.11 -8.86 14.18
C ILE A 16 -1.61 -9.09 14.18
N ILE A 17 -0.88 -8.46 13.26
CA ILE A 17 0.58 -8.52 13.19
C ILE A 17 1.13 -7.11 13.05
N ASP A 18 1.87 -6.66 14.07
CA ASP A 18 2.34 -5.28 14.15
C ASP A 18 3.82 -5.16 14.49
N GLY A 19 4.30 -3.91 14.53
CA GLY A 19 5.55 -3.57 15.20
C GLY A 19 5.47 -3.91 16.69
N GLN A 20 4.57 -3.24 17.41
CA GLN A 20 4.42 -3.39 18.85
C GLN A 20 3.07 -2.80 19.30
N GLY A 21 2.35 -3.50 20.18
CA GLY A 21 1.29 -2.94 21.03
C GLY A 21 1.85 -2.57 22.41
N GLU A 22 1.09 -2.71 23.49
CA GLU A 22 1.63 -2.42 24.83
C GLU A 22 2.73 -3.43 25.21
N ASN A 23 2.46 -4.73 25.01
CA ASN A 23 3.37 -5.82 25.42
C ASN A 23 3.41 -6.99 24.41
N VAL A 24 2.74 -6.89 23.26
CA VAL A 24 2.64 -7.96 22.27
C VAL A 24 2.86 -7.42 20.85
N SER A 25 3.35 -8.25 19.94
CA SER A 25 3.51 -7.89 18.51
C SER A 25 2.53 -8.62 17.60
N THR A 26 2.06 -9.79 18.01
CA THR A 26 1.14 -10.62 17.23
C THR A 26 0.02 -11.13 18.13
N THR A 27 -1.24 -11.02 17.68
CA THR A 27 -2.41 -11.49 18.43
C THR A 27 -3.28 -12.37 17.55
N PHE A 28 -3.65 -13.53 18.10
CA PHE A 28 -4.54 -14.51 17.51
C PHE A 28 -5.86 -14.49 18.27
N ALA A 29 -6.97 -14.20 17.59
CA ALA A 29 -8.26 -14.01 18.23
C ALA A 29 -9.43 -14.57 17.41
N ILE A 30 -10.59 -14.70 18.06
CA ILE A 30 -11.88 -14.93 17.42
C ILE A 30 -12.74 -13.70 17.63
N GLY A 31 -13.32 -13.18 16.55
CA GLY A 31 -14.39 -12.20 16.60
C GLY A 31 -15.74 -12.89 16.44
N SER A 32 -16.69 -12.63 17.32
CA SER A 32 -18.08 -13.09 17.19
C SER A 32 -19.06 -11.98 17.59
N GLY A 33 -19.84 -11.48 16.64
CA GLY A 33 -20.77 -10.38 16.83
C GLY A 33 -20.10 -9.05 17.26
N LYS A 34 -20.01 -8.82 18.58
CA LYS A 34 -19.35 -7.65 19.18
C LYS A 34 -18.17 -8.02 20.08
N SER A 35 -17.96 -9.30 20.36
CA SER A 35 -16.86 -9.75 21.22
C SER A 35 -15.64 -10.09 20.37
N ILE A 36 -14.48 -9.79 20.92
CA ILE A 36 -13.19 -10.31 20.45
C ILE A 36 -12.61 -11.09 21.61
N LYS A 37 -12.37 -12.38 21.40
CA LYS A 37 -11.70 -13.26 22.35
C LYS A 37 -10.29 -13.52 21.86
N ILE A 38 -9.29 -13.02 22.59
CA ILE A 38 -7.89 -13.38 22.36
C ILE A 38 -7.71 -14.84 22.76
N LEU A 39 -7.09 -15.62 21.87
CA LEU A 39 -6.75 -17.02 22.11
C LEU A 39 -5.33 -17.14 22.65
N TRP A 40 -4.38 -16.48 22.00
CA TRP A 40 -2.99 -16.29 22.45
C TRP A 40 -2.35 -15.12 21.70
N SER A 41 -1.19 -14.69 22.18
CA SER A 41 -0.38 -13.62 21.58
C SER A 41 1.10 -13.99 21.63
N LEU A 42 1.89 -13.34 20.79
CA LEU A 42 3.35 -13.44 20.79
C LEU A 42 3.95 -12.12 21.30
N PRO A 43 5.06 -12.17 22.06
CA PRO A 43 5.62 -11.01 22.72
C PRO A 43 6.28 -10.05 21.72
N VAL A 44 6.64 -8.85 22.18
CA VAL A 44 7.20 -7.79 21.30
C VAL A 44 8.52 -8.22 20.66
N GLU A 45 9.32 -8.98 21.38
CA GLU A 45 10.60 -9.55 20.91
C GLU A 45 10.43 -10.38 19.63
N TYR A 46 9.23 -10.89 19.37
CA TYR A 46 8.90 -11.70 18.19
C TYR A 46 8.30 -10.85 17.06
N SER A 47 8.46 -9.53 17.11
CA SER A 47 7.85 -8.62 16.14
C SER A 47 8.35 -8.85 14.71
N LEU A 48 7.44 -9.32 13.86
CA LEU A 48 7.65 -9.39 12.41
C LEU A 48 7.67 -8.00 11.77
N GLY A 49 7.00 -7.01 12.37
CA GLY A 49 7.09 -5.62 11.96
C GLY A 49 8.51 -5.09 12.12
N TYR A 50 9.11 -5.26 13.30
CA TYR A 50 10.48 -4.82 13.57
C TYR A 50 11.53 -5.65 12.85
N PHE A 51 11.32 -6.95 12.65
CA PHE A 51 12.14 -7.75 11.74
C PHE A 51 12.19 -7.12 10.34
N TYR A 52 11.04 -6.79 9.77
CA TYR A 52 10.97 -6.29 8.39
C TYR A 52 11.45 -4.83 8.26
N GLU A 53 11.25 -4.01 9.29
CA GLU A 53 11.85 -2.67 9.40
C GLU A 53 13.37 -2.75 9.56
N ALA A 54 13.89 -3.69 10.35
CA ALA A 54 15.33 -3.91 10.49
C ALA A 54 15.97 -4.31 9.15
N VAL A 55 15.32 -5.17 8.36
CA VAL A 55 15.77 -5.50 6.99
C VAL A 55 15.80 -4.25 6.13
N SER A 56 14.73 -3.45 6.18
CA SER A 56 14.60 -2.22 5.38
C SER A 56 15.70 -1.22 5.68
N ASP A 57 15.97 -1.00 6.97
CA ASP A 57 17.08 -0.15 7.40
C ASP A 57 18.45 -0.75 7.04
N PHE A 58 18.62 -2.07 7.19
CA PHE A 58 19.88 -2.76 6.88
C PHE A 58 20.28 -2.65 5.40
N ILE A 59 19.32 -2.72 4.47
CA ILE A 59 19.58 -2.56 3.03
C ILE A 59 19.70 -1.10 2.57
N GLY A 60 19.58 -0.13 3.49
CA GLY A 60 19.82 1.29 3.25
C GLY A 60 18.57 2.16 3.10
N PHE A 61 17.37 1.61 3.28
CA PHE A 61 16.15 2.42 3.40
C PHE A 61 15.99 2.97 4.81
N ARG A 62 14.95 3.76 5.07
CA ARG A 62 14.66 4.26 6.44
C ARG A 62 13.62 3.39 7.13
N LEU A 63 13.54 3.55 8.46
CA LEU A 63 12.36 3.14 9.21
C LEU A 63 11.10 3.75 8.58
N ASN A 64 10.03 2.96 8.51
CA ASN A 64 8.76 3.24 7.83
C ASN A 64 8.82 3.21 6.29
N GLU A 65 9.93 2.75 5.70
CA GLU A 65 10.04 2.52 4.26
C GLU A 65 9.94 1.03 3.89
N ALA A 66 9.39 0.17 4.76
CA ALA A 66 9.16 -1.25 4.51
C ALA A 66 8.47 -1.56 3.15
N GLY A 67 7.59 -0.67 2.68
CA GLY A 67 6.98 -0.80 1.36
C GLY A 67 7.97 -0.75 0.18
N LYS A 68 9.14 -0.11 0.35
CA LYS A 68 10.24 -0.12 -0.61
C LYS A 68 10.93 -1.47 -0.64
N THR A 69 11.21 -2.06 0.52
CA THR A 69 11.77 -3.42 0.64
C THR A 69 10.88 -4.44 -0.06
N MET A 70 9.56 -4.37 0.18
CA MET A 70 8.59 -5.20 -0.54
C MET A 70 8.62 -4.98 -2.06
N GLY A 71 8.77 -3.74 -2.53
CA GLY A 71 8.91 -3.44 -3.96
C GLY A 71 10.25 -3.88 -4.57
N LEU A 72 11.31 -3.96 -3.76
CA LEU A 72 12.64 -4.39 -4.19
C LEU A 72 12.76 -5.92 -4.25
N ALA A 73 12.03 -6.65 -3.40
CA ALA A 73 12.12 -8.10 -3.27
C ALA A 73 12.07 -8.87 -4.61
N PRO A 74 11.22 -8.52 -5.61
CA PRO A 74 11.20 -9.23 -6.89
C PRO A 74 12.46 -9.09 -7.76
N TYR A 75 13.41 -8.23 -7.39
CA TYR A 75 14.70 -8.11 -8.07
C TYR A 75 15.78 -9.07 -7.52
N GLY A 76 15.46 -9.88 -6.50
CA GLY A 76 16.39 -10.79 -5.85
C GLY A 76 16.00 -12.26 -5.95
N ASN A 77 16.94 -13.14 -5.58
CA ASN A 77 16.68 -14.57 -5.38
C ASN A 77 16.17 -14.81 -3.95
N SER A 78 14.93 -15.28 -3.82
CA SER A 78 14.23 -15.43 -2.54
C SER A 78 14.71 -16.60 -1.67
N VAL A 79 15.54 -17.50 -2.20
CA VAL A 79 16.08 -18.65 -1.44
C VAL A 79 17.58 -18.53 -1.21
N LYS A 80 18.16 -17.34 -1.42
CA LYS A 80 19.60 -17.10 -1.28
C LYS A 80 20.06 -17.16 0.18
N TYR A 81 19.27 -16.58 1.10
CA TYR A 81 19.60 -16.56 2.53
C TYR A 81 18.53 -17.24 3.35
N ASN A 82 18.96 -17.94 4.39
CA ASN A 82 18.09 -18.48 5.42
C ASN A 82 18.13 -17.57 6.67
N LEU A 83 17.04 -17.55 7.44
CA LEU A 83 16.88 -16.78 8.67
C LEU A 83 16.62 -17.74 9.84
N PRO A 84 17.65 -18.50 10.31
CA PRO A 84 17.48 -19.57 11.27
C PRO A 84 17.01 -19.11 12.66
N GLN A 85 17.10 -17.80 12.94
CA GLN A 85 16.58 -17.19 14.17
C GLN A 85 15.06 -17.33 14.26
N ILE A 86 14.35 -17.46 13.14
CA ILE A 86 12.90 -17.63 13.15
C ILE A 86 12.56 -19.12 13.02
N LYS A 87 11.93 -19.67 14.05
CA LYS A 87 11.56 -21.09 14.13
C LYS A 87 10.04 -21.20 14.10
N ILE A 88 9.50 -22.00 13.19
CA ILE A 88 8.05 -22.23 13.09
C ILE A 88 7.59 -23.15 14.22
N THR A 89 6.47 -22.83 14.87
CA THR A 89 5.92 -23.61 16.00
C THR A 89 4.43 -23.91 15.83
N ASN A 90 3.88 -24.79 16.67
CA ASN A 90 2.44 -25.13 16.65
C ASN A 90 1.52 -23.96 17.04
N ASN A 91 2.07 -22.86 17.57
CA ASN A 91 1.33 -21.66 17.97
C ASN A 91 1.77 -20.41 17.19
N GLY A 92 2.44 -20.59 16.05
CA GLY A 92 2.96 -19.49 15.23
C GLY A 92 4.44 -19.68 14.97
N PHE A 93 5.27 -18.91 15.66
CA PHE A 93 6.72 -18.92 15.50
C PHE A 93 7.41 -18.39 16.75
N ASP A 94 8.67 -18.76 16.91
CA ASP A 94 9.59 -18.23 17.92
C ASP A 94 10.72 -17.48 17.24
N ILE A 95 11.24 -16.46 17.91
CA ILE A 95 12.42 -15.71 17.46
C ILE A 95 13.53 -15.84 18.50
N ASP A 96 14.65 -16.40 18.06
CA ASP A 96 15.86 -16.62 18.85
C ASP A 96 16.85 -15.47 18.59
N LEU A 97 16.75 -14.42 19.41
CA LEU A 97 17.58 -13.23 19.35
C LEU A 97 18.07 -12.81 20.72
N GLU A 98 19.36 -12.48 20.79
CA GLU A 98 19.96 -11.79 21.94
C GLU A 98 19.57 -10.31 21.88
N ILE A 99 18.61 -9.92 22.71
CA ILE A 99 18.14 -8.53 22.81
C ILE A 99 18.66 -7.92 24.09
N GLU A 100 19.47 -6.88 23.96
CA GLU A 100 19.91 -6.06 25.10
C GLU A 100 18.72 -5.24 25.60
N LYS A 101 18.08 -5.70 26.68
CA LYS A 101 16.92 -5.03 27.26
C LYS A 101 17.35 -3.78 28.01
N ASN A 102 16.78 -2.64 27.65
CA ASN A 102 16.80 -1.46 28.48
C ASN A 102 15.45 -1.37 29.22
N ASN A 103 15.43 -1.81 30.49
CA ASN A 103 14.21 -1.90 31.31
C ASN A 103 13.54 -0.55 31.61
N SER A 104 14.09 0.57 31.11
CA SER A 104 13.55 1.92 31.30
C SER A 104 12.61 2.40 30.17
N SER A 105 12.53 1.67 29.04
CA SER A 105 11.69 2.06 27.89
C SER A 105 10.57 1.06 27.63
N PHE A 106 9.33 1.56 27.49
CA PHE A 106 8.21 0.76 26.99
C PHE A 106 8.37 0.43 25.50
N ASP A 107 9.01 1.32 24.71
CA ASP A 107 9.30 1.09 23.30
C ASP A 107 10.57 0.24 23.16
N GLN A 108 10.42 -0.96 22.60
CA GLN A 108 11.51 -1.92 22.40
C GLN A 108 12.02 -1.92 20.96
N GLN A 109 11.49 -1.05 20.09
CA GLN A 109 11.82 -0.99 18.67
C GLN A 109 13.33 -0.98 18.41
N GLN A 110 14.05 -0.04 19.04
CA GLN A 110 15.47 0.16 18.74
C GLN A 110 16.33 -1.04 19.16
N ALA A 111 16.03 -1.63 20.32
CA ALA A 111 16.76 -2.80 20.82
C ALA A 111 16.55 -4.02 19.90
N ILE A 112 15.30 -4.28 19.50
CA ILE A 112 14.96 -5.40 18.61
C ILE A 112 15.55 -5.21 17.21
N ILE A 113 15.45 -3.99 16.65
CA ILE A 113 16.05 -3.68 15.35
C ILE A 113 17.58 -3.87 15.40
N SER A 114 18.23 -3.43 16.47
CA SER A 114 19.69 -3.58 16.62
C SER A 114 20.09 -5.05 16.73
N ALA A 115 19.35 -5.86 17.50
CA ALA A 115 19.56 -7.31 17.59
C ALA A 115 19.44 -8.00 16.22
N TRP A 116 18.41 -7.65 15.44
CA TRP A 116 18.26 -8.12 14.06
C TRP A 116 19.43 -7.73 13.17
N GLN A 117 19.86 -6.48 13.22
CA GLN A 117 20.98 -6.01 12.40
C GLN A 117 22.29 -6.71 12.72
N ASN A 118 22.53 -7.02 13.99
CA ASN A 118 23.69 -7.83 14.40
C ASN A 118 23.60 -9.26 13.87
N SER A 119 22.41 -9.85 13.89
CA SER A 119 22.15 -11.14 13.25
C SER A 119 22.41 -11.09 11.73
N PHE A 120 21.91 -10.05 11.04
CA PHE A 120 22.10 -9.89 9.59
C PHE A 120 23.56 -9.76 9.19
N LYS A 121 24.39 -9.06 9.97
CA LYS A 121 25.84 -9.00 9.73
C LYS A 121 26.48 -10.40 9.72
N LYS A 122 26.07 -11.28 10.64
CA LYS A 122 26.55 -12.67 10.71
C LYS A 122 26.06 -13.50 9.51
N ILE A 123 24.81 -13.31 9.08
CA ILE A 123 24.19 -14.06 7.97
C ILE A 123 24.76 -13.64 6.60
N LEU A 124 24.86 -12.34 6.35
CA LEU A 124 25.29 -11.82 5.05
C LEU A 124 26.81 -11.70 4.92
N GLY A 125 27.54 -11.69 6.05
CA GLY A 125 28.98 -11.41 6.05
C GLY A 125 29.33 -9.97 5.64
N CYS A 126 28.35 -9.06 5.64
CA CYS A 126 28.54 -7.65 5.28
C CYS A 126 27.92 -6.71 6.30
N SER A 127 28.34 -5.45 6.27
CA SER A 127 27.72 -4.39 7.07
C SER A 127 26.40 -3.90 6.47
N LYS A 128 25.63 -3.17 7.29
CA LYS A 128 24.50 -2.35 6.84
C LYS A 128 24.92 -1.51 5.63
N ASN A 129 24.02 -1.39 4.64
CA ASN A 129 24.27 -0.62 3.43
C ASN A 129 24.53 0.84 3.78
N ARG A 130 25.59 1.39 3.18
CA ARG A 130 25.99 2.77 3.38
C ARG A 130 25.03 3.68 2.66
N ILE A 131 24.61 4.75 3.33
CA ILE A 131 23.81 5.82 2.76
C ILE A 131 24.75 6.99 2.48
N ASP A 132 24.90 7.35 1.21
CA ASP A 132 25.68 8.51 0.82
C ASP A 132 24.78 9.75 0.75
N PHE A 133 25.32 10.88 1.18
CA PHE A 133 24.66 12.17 1.12
C PHE A 133 25.38 13.03 0.09
N VAL A 134 24.66 13.43 -0.96
CA VAL A 134 25.20 14.20 -2.07
C VAL A 134 24.57 15.59 -2.03
N PHE A 135 25.42 16.61 -1.95
CA PHE A 135 24.98 18.00 -2.10
C PHE A 135 24.70 18.29 -3.58
N ARG A 136 23.47 18.72 -3.89
CA ARG A 136 23.06 19.07 -5.24
C ARG A 136 23.16 20.58 -5.43
N ASN A 137 24.29 21.05 -5.97
CA ASN A 137 24.59 22.47 -6.16
C ASN A 137 23.43 23.27 -6.78
N ILE A 138 22.76 22.71 -7.80
CA ILE A 138 21.66 23.39 -8.52
C ILE A 138 20.45 23.65 -7.61
N TYR A 139 20.18 22.75 -6.66
CA TYR A 139 19.01 22.83 -5.79
C TYR A 139 19.34 23.39 -4.40
N GLY A 140 20.63 23.55 -4.08
CA GLY A 140 21.07 23.97 -2.75
C GLY A 140 20.67 23.01 -1.63
N ASP A 141 20.49 21.72 -1.93
CA ASP A 141 20.00 20.73 -0.98
C ASP A 141 20.83 19.44 -0.94
N ILE A 142 20.57 18.61 0.07
CA ILE A 142 21.22 17.31 0.23
C ILE A 142 20.23 16.21 -0.18
N THR A 143 20.64 15.40 -1.16
CA THR A 143 19.94 14.17 -1.52
C THR A 143 20.64 12.95 -0.95
N LYS A 144 19.86 11.89 -0.70
CA LYS A 144 20.40 10.58 -0.37
C LYS A 144 20.64 9.80 -1.65
N SER A 145 21.76 9.11 -1.71
CA SER A 145 22.06 8.11 -2.71
C SER A 145 22.37 6.78 -2.01
N ILE A 146 21.83 5.69 -2.55
CA ILE A 146 22.13 4.34 -2.08
C ILE A 146 22.50 3.47 -3.28
N SER A 147 23.49 2.62 -3.10
CA SER A 147 23.82 1.58 -4.08
C SER A 147 23.15 0.27 -3.67
N LEU A 148 22.25 -0.24 -4.52
CA LEU A 148 21.55 -1.51 -4.29
C LEU A 148 22.18 -2.61 -5.14
N ASN A 149 23.19 -3.28 -4.60
CA ASN A 149 23.82 -4.44 -5.22
C ASN A 149 22.89 -5.69 -5.19
N GLN A 150 23.35 -6.78 -5.80
CA GLN A 150 22.55 -8.00 -5.89
C GLN A 150 22.37 -8.69 -4.53
N GLU A 151 23.33 -8.59 -3.61
CA GLU A 151 23.23 -9.18 -2.27
C GLU A 151 22.09 -8.55 -1.46
N TYR A 152 21.96 -7.22 -1.47
CA TYR A 152 20.84 -6.53 -0.80
C TYR A 152 19.48 -6.85 -1.44
N LYS A 153 19.43 -7.01 -2.77
CA LYS A 153 18.20 -7.45 -3.46
C LYS A 153 17.83 -8.89 -3.07
N ASN A 154 18.79 -9.80 -3.06
CA ASN A 154 18.62 -11.18 -2.62
C ASN A 154 18.16 -11.25 -1.16
N PHE A 155 18.69 -10.38 -0.30
CA PHE A 155 18.28 -10.30 1.10
C PHE A 155 16.85 -9.78 1.26
N ALA A 156 16.48 -8.71 0.56
CA ALA A 156 15.09 -8.24 0.53
C ALA A 156 14.12 -9.34 0.04
N ALA A 157 14.51 -10.09 -0.99
CA ALA A 157 13.73 -11.22 -1.51
C ALA A 157 13.58 -12.35 -0.48
N SER A 158 14.66 -12.73 0.19
CA SER A 158 14.68 -13.80 1.19
C SER A 158 13.87 -13.39 2.44
N ALA A 159 13.98 -12.15 2.90
CA ALA A 159 13.20 -11.63 4.01
C ALA A 159 11.69 -11.56 3.70
N GLN A 160 11.32 -11.09 2.49
CA GLN A 160 9.93 -11.09 2.05
C GLN A 160 9.36 -12.51 1.98
N PHE A 161 10.11 -13.47 1.42
CA PHE A 161 9.69 -14.87 1.36
C PHE A 161 9.51 -15.50 2.75
N THR A 162 10.43 -15.22 3.67
CA THR A 162 10.34 -15.68 5.07
C THR A 162 9.11 -15.08 5.76
N LEU A 163 8.90 -13.76 5.66
CA LEU A 163 7.71 -13.10 6.20
C LEU A 163 6.42 -13.73 5.67
N GLU A 164 6.32 -13.93 4.36
CA GLU A 164 5.15 -14.54 3.72
C GLU A 164 4.91 -15.98 4.20
N SER A 165 5.98 -16.75 4.41
CA SER A 165 5.89 -18.13 4.88
C SER A 165 5.38 -18.20 6.32
N ILE A 166 5.90 -17.35 7.20
CA ILE A 166 5.47 -17.24 8.61
C ILE A 166 4.01 -16.80 8.69
N LEU A 167 3.61 -15.77 7.95
CA LEU A 167 2.23 -15.28 7.97
C LEU A 167 1.24 -16.33 7.47
N GLN A 168 1.57 -17.06 6.39
CA GLN A 168 0.75 -18.17 5.93
C GLN A 168 0.63 -19.28 6.99
N HIS A 169 1.73 -19.59 7.69
CA HIS A 169 1.73 -20.57 8.77
C HIS A 169 0.84 -20.12 9.95
N CYS A 170 0.98 -18.89 10.42
CA CYS A 170 0.15 -18.31 11.47
C CYS A 170 -1.35 -18.42 11.14
N VAL A 171 -1.71 -18.10 9.90
CA VAL A 171 -3.10 -18.21 9.43
C VAL A 171 -3.56 -19.67 9.40
N LYS A 172 -2.76 -20.61 8.89
CA LYS A 172 -3.10 -22.04 8.87
C LYS A 172 -3.31 -22.59 10.29
N VAL A 173 -2.43 -22.25 11.23
CA VAL A 173 -2.57 -22.63 12.65
C VAL A 173 -3.84 -22.06 13.25
N LEU A 174 -4.12 -20.77 13.00
CA LEU A 174 -5.31 -20.11 13.51
C LEU A 174 -6.59 -20.79 13.00
N ILE A 175 -6.71 -20.98 11.68
CA ILE A 175 -7.87 -21.63 11.07
C ILE A 175 -8.03 -23.06 11.58
N LYS A 176 -6.94 -23.81 11.73
CA LYS A 176 -6.99 -25.17 12.29
C LYS A 176 -7.53 -25.20 13.71
N LYS A 177 -7.14 -24.22 14.56
CA LYS A 177 -7.59 -24.14 15.96
C LYS A 177 -9.01 -23.61 16.10
N THR A 178 -9.43 -22.69 15.24
CA THR A 178 -10.76 -22.07 15.33
C THR A 178 -11.83 -22.78 14.53
N SER A 179 -11.46 -23.52 13.48
CA SER A 179 -12.35 -24.02 12.42
C SER A 179 -13.14 -22.92 11.69
N ILE A 180 -12.77 -21.64 11.87
CA ILE A 180 -13.44 -20.48 11.26
C ILE A 180 -12.68 -20.05 10.00
N ARG A 181 -13.39 -20.06 8.86
CA ARG A 181 -12.85 -19.78 7.52
C ARG A 181 -12.93 -18.32 7.06
N ASN A 182 -13.62 -17.47 7.82
CA ASN A 182 -13.56 -16.02 7.62
C ASN A 182 -12.37 -15.45 8.38
N LEU A 183 -11.57 -14.61 7.73
CA LEU A 183 -10.34 -14.05 8.28
C LEU A 183 -10.36 -12.51 8.26
N CYS A 184 -10.00 -11.91 9.38
CA CYS A 184 -9.62 -10.49 9.50
C CYS A 184 -8.11 -10.39 9.69
N LEU A 185 -7.47 -9.47 8.96
CA LEU A 185 -6.08 -9.06 9.22
C LEU A 185 -6.01 -7.58 9.57
N ALA A 186 -5.15 -7.25 10.53
CA ALA A 186 -4.80 -5.88 10.91
C ALA A 186 -3.35 -5.82 11.44
N GLY A 187 -2.91 -4.63 11.84
CA GLY A 187 -1.52 -4.32 12.20
C GLY A 187 -0.71 -3.88 10.99
N GLY A 188 0.40 -3.15 11.21
CA GLY A 188 1.19 -2.54 10.14
C GLY A 188 1.65 -3.54 9.07
N VAL A 189 1.94 -4.79 9.45
CA VAL A 189 2.38 -5.84 8.53
C VAL A 189 1.27 -6.25 7.54
N ALA A 190 -0.01 -6.08 7.90
CA ALA A 190 -1.13 -6.36 7.00
C ALA A 190 -1.26 -5.36 5.83
N LEU A 191 -0.39 -4.35 5.74
CA LEU A 191 -0.21 -3.53 4.53
C LEU A 191 0.66 -4.23 3.45
N ASN A 192 1.26 -5.39 3.76
CA ASN A 192 2.05 -6.19 2.82
C ASN A 192 1.14 -6.93 1.83
N CYS A 193 0.90 -6.29 0.69
CA CYS A 193 0.00 -6.80 -0.33
C CYS A 193 0.43 -8.11 -0.99
N SER A 194 1.73 -8.42 -0.99
CA SER A 194 2.24 -9.68 -1.52
C SER A 194 1.87 -10.83 -0.58
N ALA A 195 2.13 -10.67 0.72
CA ALA A 195 1.71 -11.62 1.75
C ALA A 195 0.19 -11.79 1.78
N ASN A 196 -0.57 -10.69 1.70
CA ASN A 196 -2.03 -10.75 1.72
C ASN A 196 -2.62 -11.60 0.58
N THR A 197 -2.04 -11.56 -0.62
CA THR A 197 -2.48 -12.42 -1.74
C THR A 197 -2.17 -13.89 -1.45
N LYS A 198 -0.97 -14.20 -0.94
CA LYS A 198 -0.61 -15.58 -0.57
C LYS A 198 -1.52 -16.13 0.52
N ILE A 199 -1.80 -15.33 1.56
CA ILE A 199 -2.76 -15.67 2.61
C ILE A 199 -4.12 -15.96 2.01
N LYS A 200 -4.66 -15.08 1.17
CA LYS A 200 -5.99 -15.26 0.56
C LYS A 200 -6.13 -16.56 -0.22
N ASN A 201 -5.04 -17.03 -0.83
CA ASN A 201 -5.02 -18.25 -1.63
C ASN A 201 -4.81 -19.53 -0.80
N ILE A 202 -4.74 -19.44 0.54
CA ILE A 202 -4.71 -20.62 1.41
C ILE A 202 -6.06 -21.35 1.33
N ASN A 203 -6.01 -22.64 1.06
CA ASN A 203 -7.16 -23.53 1.16
C ASN A 203 -7.73 -23.49 2.59
N GLY A 204 -9.03 -23.19 2.72
CA GLY A 204 -9.70 -23.05 4.01
C GLY A 204 -10.04 -21.60 4.39
N ILE A 205 -9.73 -20.62 3.53
CA ILE A 205 -10.22 -19.25 3.67
C ILE A 205 -11.35 -18.99 2.67
N ASP A 206 -12.53 -18.68 3.19
CA ASP A 206 -13.68 -18.34 2.35
C ASP A 206 -13.73 -16.82 2.08
N LYS A 207 -13.43 -16.02 3.12
CA LYS A 207 -13.43 -14.55 3.05
C LYS A 207 -12.26 -13.99 3.84
N LEU A 208 -11.66 -12.95 3.28
CA LEU A 208 -10.60 -12.17 3.91
C LEU A 208 -10.99 -10.70 3.89
N PHE A 209 -10.89 -10.04 5.03
CA PHE A 209 -11.05 -8.60 5.15
C PHE A 209 -9.81 -7.96 5.77
N ILE A 210 -9.33 -6.89 5.13
CA ILE A 210 -8.24 -6.05 5.59
C ILE A 210 -8.69 -4.60 5.41
N PRO A 211 -8.72 -3.78 6.47
CA PRO A 211 -9.06 -2.37 6.33
C PRO A 211 -7.95 -1.61 5.59
N PRO A 212 -8.26 -0.54 4.84
CA PRO A 212 -7.26 0.28 4.15
C PRO A 212 -6.31 1.01 5.12
N PHE A 213 -6.69 1.12 6.38
CA PHE A 213 -5.94 1.68 7.51
C PHE A 213 -5.47 0.57 8.47
N ALA A 214 -4.91 -0.52 7.95
CA ALA A 214 -4.52 -1.66 8.79
C ALA A 214 -3.45 -1.34 9.84
N ASN A 215 -2.64 -0.30 9.64
CA ASN A 215 -1.66 0.19 10.60
C ASN A 215 -2.31 1.00 11.74
N ASP A 216 -1.47 1.59 12.60
CA ASP A 216 -1.86 2.35 13.78
C ASP A 216 -2.88 3.46 13.52
N ALA A 217 -2.90 4.04 12.31
CA ALA A 217 -3.92 5.03 11.96
C ALA A 217 -5.36 4.48 12.13
N GLY A 218 -5.54 3.17 11.96
CA GLY A 218 -6.79 2.45 12.15
C GLY A 218 -7.24 2.25 13.59
N VAL A 219 -6.35 2.37 14.58
CA VAL A 219 -6.70 2.09 15.98
C VAL A 219 -7.69 3.12 16.53
N SER A 220 -7.66 4.35 16.02
CA SER A 220 -8.65 5.39 16.33
C SER A 220 -10.07 4.95 15.97
N VAL A 221 -10.24 4.36 14.78
CA VAL A 221 -11.50 3.80 14.29
C VAL A 221 -11.87 2.55 15.10
N GLY A 222 -10.89 1.66 15.35
CA GLY A 222 -11.08 0.47 16.16
C GLY A 222 -11.57 0.77 17.59
N ALA A 223 -10.93 1.71 18.27
CA ALA A 223 -11.31 2.16 19.62
C ALA A 223 -12.71 2.78 19.63
N ALA A 224 -13.02 3.65 18.66
CA ALA A 224 -14.35 4.25 18.53
C ALA A 224 -15.44 3.18 18.29
N LEU A 225 -15.16 2.15 17.48
CA LEU A 225 -16.09 1.04 17.24
C LEU A 225 -16.24 0.12 18.45
N TYR A 226 -15.16 -0.09 19.21
CA TYR A 226 -15.17 -0.91 20.42
C TYR A 226 -15.99 -0.27 21.53
N VAL A 227 -15.76 1.02 21.82
CA VAL A 227 -16.50 1.78 22.84
C VAL A 227 -17.92 2.11 22.37
N GLY A 228 -18.06 2.51 21.11
CA GLY A 228 -19.31 3.01 20.52
C GLY A 228 -20.35 1.95 20.15
N GLY A 229 -20.13 0.68 20.52
CA GLY A 229 -20.91 -0.50 20.12
C GLY A 229 -22.42 -0.52 20.43
N LYS A 230 -23.02 0.60 20.89
CA LYS A 230 -24.46 0.81 21.10
C LYS A 230 -25.21 1.41 19.89
N ARG A 231 -24.52 1.90 18.85
CA ARG A 231 -25.17 2.48 17.64
C ARG A 231 -25.32 1.46 16.50
N GLU A 232 -26.32 1.66 15.63
CA GLU A 232 -26.49 0.88 14.41
C GLU A 232 -25.21 0.91 13.57
N LYS A 233 -24.69 -0.27 13.24
CA LYS A 233 -23.45 -0.40 12.46
C LYS A 233 -23.75 -0.12 11.00
N LYS A 234 -23.28 1.02 10.47
CA LYS A 234 -23.13 1.19 9.02
C LYS A 234 -22.02 0.27 8.52
N GLN A 235 -22.28 -0.41 7.41
CA GLN A 235 -21.27 -1.24 6.76
C GLN A 235 -20.10 -0.37 6.27
N PHE A 236 -18.86 -0.84 6.45
CA PHE A 236 -17.69 -0.16 5.87
C PHE A 236 -17.66 -0.37 4.35
N GLU A 237 -18.22 0.59 3.63
CA GLU A 237 -18.41 0.50 2.17
C GLU A 237 -17.18 0.97 1.39
N SER A 238 -16.57 2.08 1.81
CA SER A 238 -15.47 2.72 1.07
C SER A 238 -14.40 3.33 1.98
N ALA A 239 -13.23 3.60 1.41
CA ALA A 239 -12.16 4.33 2.08
C ALA A 239 -12.33 5.86 2.03
N PHE A 240 -13.37 6.38 1.37
CA PHE A 240 -13.57 7.82 1.21
C PHE A 240 -14.29 8.38 2.44
N VAL A 241 -13.52 8.85 3.42
CA VAL A 241 -14.05 9.31 4.72
C VAL A 241 -13.42 10.63 5.19
N GLY A 242 -12.43 11.15 4.46
CA GLY A 242 -11.76 12.39 4.80
C GLY A 242 -12.53 13.65 4.37
N PRO A 243 -11.87 14.82 4.32
CA PRO A 243 -12.50 16.06 3.90
C PRO A 243 -12.85 16.07 2.41
N THR A 244 -13.82 16.90 2.06
CA THR A 244 -14.21 17.23 0.67
C THR A 244 -14.24 18.74 0.51
N PHE A 245 -13.99 19.24 -0.70
CA PHE A 245 -13.96 20.66 -1.00
C PHE A 245 -14.89 20.96 -2.17
N THR A 246 -15.68 22.02 -2.03
CA THR A 246 -16.62 22.47 -3.05
C THR A 246 -15.90 23.23 -4.16
N ASN A 247 -16.54 23.31 -5.34
CA ASN A 247 -16.03 24.15 -6.44
C ASN A 247 -15.88 25.63 -6.01
N LYS A 248 -16.76 26.15 -5.15
CA LYS A 248 -16.71 27.54 -4.68
C LYS A 248 -15.47 27.80 -3.83
N GLU A 249 -15.15 26.91 -2.89
CA GLU A 249 -13.95 27.02 -2.05
C GLU A 249 -12.67 26.95 -2.89
N ILE A 250 -12.61 26.01 -3.83
CA ILE A 250 -11.46 25.86 -4.73
C ILE A 250 -11.28 27.12 -5.60
N GLU A 251 -12.36 27.65 -6.18
CA GLU A 251 -12.29 28.83 -7.04
C GLU A 251 -11.81 30.08 -6.27
N LEU A 252 -12.24 30.25 -5.02
CA LEU A 252 -11.77 31.33 -4.15
C LEU A 252 -10.26 31.25 -3.91
N ILE A 253 -9.74 30.06 -3.65
CA ILE A 253 -8.29 29.83 -3.48
C ILE A 253 -7.54 30.17 -4.77
N LEU A 254 -8.00 29.65 -5.91
CA LEU A 254 -7.37 29.90 -7.21
C LEU A 254 -7.33 31.39 -7.55
N LYS A 255 -8.44 32.11 -7.33
CA LYS A 255 -8.52 33.58 -7.52
C LYS A 255 -7.57 34.33 -6.58
N LYS A 256 -7.55 33.96 -5.30
CA LYS A 256 -6.67 34.58 -4.29
C LYS A 256 -5.18 34.42 -4.66
N LEU A 257 -4.81 33.24 -5.16
CA LEU A 257 -3.45 32.93 -5.61
C LEU A 257 -3.14 33.42 -7.04
N LYS A 258 -4.12 34.02 -7.73
CA LYS A 258 -4.00 34.48 -9.14
C LYS A 258 -3.53 33.38 -10.09
N ILE A 259 -3.98 32.14 -9.85
CA ILE A 259 -3.67 30.98 -10.70
C ILE A 259 -4.62 30.97 -11.90
N ASN A 260 -4.09 30.81 -13.11
CA ASN A 260 -4.89 30.64 -14.32
C ASN A 260 -5.52 29.24 -14.35
N TYR A 261 -6.82 29.18 -14.65
CA TYR A 261 -7.56 27.92 -14.73
C TYR A 261 -8.64 27.95 -15.81
N GLN A 262 -9.06 26.76 -16.24
CA GLN A 262 -10.21 26.55 -17.10
C GLN A 262 -11.24 25.67 -16.38
N LYS A 263 -12.51 26.05 -16.42
CA LYS A 263 -13.61 25.29 -15.78
C LYS A 263 -14.31 24.41 -16.82
N PHE A 264 -14.48 23.13 -16.50
CA PHE A 264 -15.15 22.17 -17.39
C PHE A 264 -16.34 21.50 -16.70
N LYS A 265 -17.40 21.21 -17.48
CA LYS A 265 -18.55 20.44 -17.00
C LYS A 265 -18.26 18.93 -16.97
N ASN A 266 -17.53 18.42 -17.96
CA ASN A 266 -17.15 17.01 -18.10
C ASN A 266 -15.64 16.84 -17.88
N ILE A 267 -15.17 17.17 -16.67
CA ILE A 267 -13.74 17.14 -16.36
C ILE A 267 -13.15 15.73 -16.49
N GLU A 268 -13.94 14.68 -16.27
CA GLU A 268 -13.48 13.29 -16.44
C GLU A 268 -13.10 12.97 -17.88
N GLU A 269 -13.87 13.48 -18.84
CA GLU A 269 -13.62 13.29 -20.27
C GLU A 269 -12.39 14.05 -20.73
N VAL A 270 -12.25 15.30 -20.27
CA VAL A 270 -11.07 16.14 -20.54
C VAL A 270 -9.82 15.46 -20.02
N THR A 271 -9.85 14.99 -18.76
CA THR A 271 -8.74 14.27 -18.14
C THR A 271 -8.42 12.97 -18.85
N ALA A 272 -9.41 12.18 -19.25
CA ALA A 272 -9.20 10.96 -20.03
C ALA A 272 -8.47 11.22 -21.35
N ARG A 273 -8.80 12.32 -22.06
CA ARG A 273 -8.10 12.74 -23.28
C ARG A 273 -6.66 13.17 -23.00
N LEU A 274 -6.41 13.89 -21.90
CA LEU A 274 -5.05 14.28 -21.49
C LEU A 274 -4.20 13.04 -21.20
N ILE A 275 -4.72 12.11 -20.40
CA ILE A 275 -4.05 10.84 -20.09
C ILE A 275 -3.79 10.07 -21.38
N HIS A 276 -4.77 9.92 -22.27
CA HIS A 276 -4.59 9.22 -23.54
C HIS A 276 -3.48 9.83 -24.41
N ARG A 277 -3.34 11.16 -24.41
CA ARG A 277 -2.24 11.89 -25.08
C ARG A 277 -0.88 11.80 -24.36
N GLY A 278 -0.77 10.96 -23.33
CA GLY A 278 0.48 10.72 -22.60
C GLY A 278 0.81 11.77 -21.55
N LYS A 279 -0.17 12.57 -21.10
CA LYS A 279 0.00 13.57 -20.04
C LYS A 279 -0.15 12.95 -18.66
N ILE A 280 0.65 13.42 -17.71
CA ILE A 280 0.58 13.06 -16.29
C ILE A 280 -0.28 14.10 -15.58
N VAL A 281 -1.40 13.66 -15.02
CA VAL A 281 -2.42 14.53 -14.43
C VAL A 281 -2.48 14.34 -12.92
N SER A 282 -2.18 15.39 -12.17
CA SER A 282 -2.50 15.48 -10.75
C SER A 282 -4.02 15.62 -10.58
N TRP A 283 -4.65 14.70 -9.85
CA TRP A 283 -6.10 14.54 -9.77
C TRP A 283 -6.58 14.65 -8.32
N PHE A 284 -7.41 15.68 -8.07
CA PHE A 284 -7.98 15.99 -6.77
C PHE A 284 -9.50 16.09 -6.89
N GLN A 285 -10.21 15.12 -6.32
CA GLN A 285 -11.67 15.03 -6.40
C GLN A 285 -12.31 14.60 -5.08
N GLY A 286 -13.49 15.12 -4.81
CA GLY A 286 -14.39 14.61 -3.78
C GLY A 286 -13.75 14.33 -2.41
N GLN A 287 -14.32 13.35 -1.72
CA GLN A 287 -13.95 12.98 -0.37
C GLN A 287 -12.62 12.22 -0.33
N MET A 288 -11.66 12.68 0.46
CA MET A 288 -10.33 12.07 0.55
C MET A 288 -10.39 10.61 1.02
N GLU A 289 -9.54 9.75 0.43
CA GLU A 289 -9.36 8.38 0.89
C GLU A 289 -8.51 8.30 2.18
N VAL A 290 -8.86 7.37 3.09
CA VAL A 290 -8.06 7.03 4.28
C VAL A 290 -7.06 5.91 3.98
N GLY A 291 -5.93 5.95 4.67
CA GLY A 291 -4.86 4.95 4.56
C GLY A 291 -3.71 5.42 3.66
N PRO A 292 -2.68 4.59 3.46
CA PRO A 292 -1.44 4.99 2.80
C PRO A 292 -1.51 4.93 1.26
N ARG A 293 -2.66 4.61 0.68
CA ARG A 293 -2.84 4.42 -0.77
C ARG A 293 -3.81 5.47 -1.30
N ALA A 294 -3.44 6.10 -2.40
CA ALA A 294 -4.42 6.84 -3.20
C ALA A 294 -5.32 5.86 -3.95
N LEU A 295 -6.61 6.18 -3.99
CA LEU A 295 -7.68 5.32 -4.48
C LEU A 295 -8.60 6.10 -5.44
N GLY A 296 -8.05 7.07 -6.15
CA GLY A 296 -8.75 7.80 -7.21
C GLY A 296 -9.27 9.19 -6.82
N ASN A 297 -9.04 9.68 -5.60
CA ASN A 297 -9.45 11.02 -5.17
C ASN A 297 -8.29 11.97 -4.87
N ARG A 298 -7.11 11.46 -4.49
CA ARG A 298 -5.84 12.22 -4.37
C ARG A 298 -4.71 11.51 -5.11
N SER A 299 -4.77 11.54 -6.43
CA SER A 299 -4.04 10.61 -7.31
C SER A 299 -3.20 11.34 -8.36
N ILE A 300 -2.09 10.75 -8.79
CA ILE A 300 -1.43 11.13 -10.05
C ILE A 300 -1.86 10.09 -11.08
N LEU A 301 -2.45 10.53 -12.19
CA LEU A 301 -3.02 9.67 -13.22
C LEU A 301 -2.18 9.74 -14.49
N ALA A 302 -1.93 8.59 -15.11
CA ALA A 302 -1.07 8.51 -16.28
C ALA A 302 -1.42 7.33 -17.19
N ASN A 303 -0.88 7.38 -18.42
CA ASN A 303 -1.19 6.41 -19.47
C ASN A 303 -0.46 5.07 -19.24
N PRO A 304 -1.18 3.96 -18.97
CA PRO A 304 -0.57 2.66 -18.74
C PRO A 304 0.00 1.99 -20.00
N THR A 305 -0.39 2.43 -21.20
CA THR A 305 0.00 1.77 -22.46
C THR A 305 1.37 2.22 -22.96
N LEU A 306 1.91 3.31 -22.44
CA LEU A 306 3.18 3.88 -22.87
C LEU A 306 4.32 3.24 -22.07
N LEU A 307 5.28 2.63 -22.77
CA LEU A 307 6.39 1.88 -22.18
C LEU A 307 7.23 2.72 -21.20
N ASP A 308 7.45 3.99 -21.52
CA ASP A 308 8.26 4.91 -20.73
C ASP A 308 7.48 5.60 -19.59
N MET A 309 6.16 5.40 -19.50
CA MET A 309 5.34 6.10 -18.51
C MET A 309 5.70 5.72 -17.07
N HIS A 310 6.12 4.47 -16.84
CA HIS A 310 6.59 4.05 -15.52
C HIS A 310 7.77 4.89 -15.04
N LYS A 311 8.75 5.11 -15.93
CA LYS A 311 9.91 5.95 -15.67
C LYS A 311 9.49 7.40 -15.45
N LYS A 312 8.73 7.99 -16.38
CA LYS A 312 8.28 9.39 -16.33
C LYS A 312 7.53 9.72 -15.04
N VAL A 313 6.65 8.83 -14.59
CA VAL A 313 5.88 9.03 -13.35
C VAL A 313 6.76 8.93 -12.10
N ASN A 314 7.75 8.02 -12.09
CA ASN A 314 8.71 7.95 -10.99
C ASN A 314 9.63 9.18 -10.94
N GLU A 315 10.04 9.70 -12.10
CA GLU A 315 10.78 10.97 -12.21
C GLU A 315 9.94 12.15 -11.75
N ALA A 316 8.68 12.24 -12.17
CA ALA A 316 7.77 13.30 -11.75
C ALA A 316 7.51 13.33 -10.24
N LYS A 317 7.67 12.18 -9.56
CA LYS A 317 7.58 12.05 -8.09
C LYS A 317 8.93 12.15 -7.38
N ASN A 318 10.01 12.42 -8.12
CA ASN A 318 11.39 12.52 -7.62
C ASN A 318 11.79 11.32 -6.73
N ARG A 319 11.56 10.10 -7.22
CA ARG A 319 11.81 8.85 -6.48
C ARG A 319 12.49 7.79 -7.34
N GLU A 320 12.80 6.64 -6.74
CA GLU A 320 13.59 5.59 -7.40
C GLU A 320 12.84 4.98 -8.59
N LEU A 321 13.54 4.78 -9.72
CA LEU A 321 12.93 4.34 -11.00
C LEU A 321 12.37 2.92 -10.98
N TRP A 322 12.86 2.07 -10.08
CA TRP A 322 12.41 0.69 -9.91
C TRP A 322 11.11 0.57 -9.10
N ARG A 323 10.60 1.67 -8.51
CA ARG A 323 9.40 1.63 -7.67
C ARG A 323 8.18 1.25 -8.51
N PRO A 324 7.46 0.17 -8.17
CA PRO A 324 6.26 -0.21 -8.91
C PRO A 324 5.19 0.89 -8.85
N LEU A 325 4.36 0.93 -9.90
CA LEU A 325 3.17 1.76 -9.98
C LEU A 325 1.92 0.88 -10.02
N ALA A 326 0.92 1.26 -9.24
CA ALA A 326 -0.34 0.54 -9.16
C ALA A 326 -1.35 1.10 -10.17
N PRO A 327 -2.14 0.25 -10.85
CA PRO A 327 -3.26 0.68 -11.66
C PRO A 327 -4.57 0.79 -10.87
N SER A 328 -5.52 1.53 -11.41
CA SER A 328 -6.94 1.39 -11.11
C SER A 328 -7.67 0.86 -12.34
N ILE A 329 -8.52 -0.14 -12.14
CA ILE A 329 -9.22 -0.89 -13.20
C ILE A 329 -10.72 -0.95 -12.90
N LEU A 330 -11.55 -0.89 -13.95
CA LEU A 330 -12.98 -1.20 -13.81
C LEU A 330 -13.14 -2.63 -13.30
N ASP A 331 -13.84 -2.81 -12.18
CA ASP A 331 -13.95 -4.12 -11.51
C ASP A 331 -14.47 -5.21 -12.46
N GLU A 332 -15.48 -4.89 -13.26
CA GLU A 332 -16.07 -5.81 -14.24
C GLU A 332 -15.15 -6.23 -15.39
N LYS A 333 -13.95 -5.61 -15.52
CA LYS A 333 -12.95 -5.94 -16.55
C LYS A 333 -11.70 -6.62 -15.97
N GLY A 334 -11.59 -6.75 -14.65
CA GLY A 334 -10.36 -7.21 -14.01
C GLY A 334 -9.91 -8.61 -14.43
N GLU A 335 -10.85 -9.54 -14.57
CA GLU A 335 -10.57 -10.92 -14.96
C GLU A 335 -9.98 -11.02 -16.37
N SER A 336 -10.29 -10.10 -17.29
CA SER A 336 -9.68 -10.06 -18.62
C SER A 336 -8.19 -9.69 -18.59
N TYR A 337 -7.69 -9.09 -17.50
CA TYR A 337 -6.32 -8.59 -17.41
C TYR A 337 -5.45 -9.35 -16.41
N MET A 338 -6.05 -10.01 -15.42
CA MET A 338 -5.34 -10.58 -14.27
C MET A 338 -5.78 -12.01 -14.00
N ASN A 339 -4.82 -12.87 -13.63
CA ASN A 339 -5.07 -14.26 -13.26
C ASN A 339 -5.72 -14.33 -11.87
N GLY A 340 -6.78 -15.13 -11.74
CA GLY A 340 -7.48 -15.32 -10.46
C GLY A 340 -8.06 -14.01 -9.89
N TYR A 341 -8.52 -13.12 -10.76
CA TYR A 341 -8.98 -11.79 -10.34
C TYR A 341 -10.13 -11.87 -9.33
N PHE A 342 -10.07 -11.01 -8.32
CA PHE A 342 -11.16 -10.76 -7.39
C PHE A 342 -11.17 -9.28 -7.03
N TYR A 343 -12.29 -8.83 -6.47
CA TYR A 343 -12.47 -7.44 -6.06
C TYR A 343 -11.43 -7.00 -5.02
N SER A 344 -10.51 -6.10 -5.42
CA SER A 344 -9.41 -5.53 -4.64
C SER A 344 -9.53 -4.00 -4.58
N PRO A 345 -10.43 -3.46 -3.74
CA PRO A 345 -10.77 -2.03 -3.69
C PRO A 345 -9.68 -1.12 -3.11
N PHE A 346 -8.71 -1.67 -2.38
CA PHE A 346 -7.79 -0.92 -1.52
C PHE A 346 -6.32 -1.06 -1.92
N MET A 347 -6.05 -1.71 -3.06
CA MET A 347 -4.68 -2.05 -3.49
C MET A 347 -3.89 -2.84 -2.42
N LEU A 348 -4.57 -3.71 -1.67
CA LEU A 348 -3.98 -4.56 -0.63
C LEU A 348 -3.70 -5.99 -1.10
N HIS A 349 -3.90 -6.26 -2.39
CA HIS A 349 -3.62 -7.55 -3.03
C HIS A 349 -2.85 -7.35 -4.34
N THR A 350 -1.88 -8.21 -4.56
CA THR A 350 -1.17 -8.37 -5.84
C THR A 350 -1.83 -9.42 -6.72
N PHE A 351 -1.67 -9.29 -8.03
CA PHE A 351 -2.16 -10.23 -9.04
C PHE A 351 -1.10 -10.43 -10.12
N GLN A 352 -1.09 -11.60 -10.74
CA GLN A 352 -0.31 -11.84 -11.94
C GLN A 352 -1.05 -11.29 -13.17
N VAL A 353 -0.38 -10.43 -13.93
CA VAL A 353 -0.93 -9.89 -15.18
C VAL A 353 -0.91 -10.99 -16.24
N LYS A 354 -1.99 -11.15 -17.00
CA LYS A 354 -2.08 -12.14 -18.09
C LYS A 354 -1.03 -11.84 -19.16
N ASP A 355 -0.35 -12.86 -19.67
CA ASP A 355 0.72 -12.68 -20.67
C ASP A 355 0.22 -11.98 -21.93
N SER A 356 -1.01 -12.26 -22.34
CA SER A 356 -1.69 -11.65 -23.50
C SER A 356 -1.95 -10.14 -23.37
N VAL A 357 -1.87 -9.57 -22.16
CA VAL A 357 -2.08 -8.13 -21.93
C VAL A 357 -0.83 -7.40 -21.43
N LYS A 358 0.22 -8.10 -20.98
CA LYS A 358 1.45 -7.46 -20.45
C LYS A 358 2.02 -6.40 -21.40
N ARG A 359 2.07 -6.69 -22.70
CA ARG A 359 2.55 -5.75 -23.73
C ARG A 359 1.61 -4.58 -24.01
N LYS A 360 0.31 -4.71 -23.69
CA LYS A 360 -0.69 -3.65 -23.88
C LYS A 360 -0.64 -2.58 -22.79
N VAL A 361 -0.21 -2.96 -21.58
CA VAL A 361 -0.18 -2.08 -20.41
C VAL A 361 1.15 -2.16 -19.66
N PRO A 362 2.30 -1.98 -20.34
CA PRO A 362 3.62 -2.27 -19.78
C PRO A 362 3.93 -1.45 -18.52
N ALA A 363 3.39 -0.23 -18.39
CA ALA A 363 3.74 0.64 -17.28
C ALA A 363 3.18 0.22 -15.91
N ILE A 364 2.27 -0.77 -15.87
CA ILE A 364 1.69 -1.30 -14.63
C ILE A 364 2.28 -2.65 -14.21
N VAL A 365 3.12 -3.25 -15.07
CA VAL A 365 3.65 -4.60 -14.90
C VAL A 365 5.00 -4.51 -14.19
N HIS A 366 5.09 -5.15 -13.04
CA HIS A 366 6.34 -5.24 -12.30
C HIS A 366 7.30 -6.27 -12.93
N ILE A 367 8.55 -6.30 -12.47
CA ILE A 367 9.60 -7.15 -13.06
C ILE A 367 9.26 -8.66 -13.00
N ASP A 368 8.48 -9.07 -12.00
CA ASP A 368 7.97 -10.44 -11.82
C ASP A 368 6.61 -10.69 -12.48
N GLY A 369 6.15 -9.77 -13.34
CA GLY A 369 4.85 -9.86 -14.02
C GLY A 369 3.65 -9.49 -13.15
N SER A 370 3.86 -9.13 -11.88
CA SER A 370 2.79 -8.79 -10.96
C SER A 370 2.29 -7.35 -11.13
N THR A 371 1.10 -7.08 -10.60
CA THR A 371 0.58 -5.73 -10.40
C THR A 371 -0.30 -5.68 -9.15
N ARG A 372 -0.60 -4.47 -8.66
CA ARG A 372 -1.38 -4.25 -7.43
C ARG A 372 -2.54 -3.30 -7.70
N PRO A 373 -3.65 -3.79 -8.25
CA PRO A 373 -4.73 -2.97 -8.75
C PRO A 373 -5.65 -2.46 -7.64
N GLN A 374 -6.28 -1.32 -7.91
CA GLN A 374 -7.54 -0.92 -7.31
C GLN A 374 -8.69 -1.32 -8.24
N SER A 375 -9.64 -2.10 -7.73
CA SER A 375 -10.93 -2.33 -8.39
C SER A 375 -11.87 -1.15 -8.18
N VAL A 376 -12.38 -0.58 -9.27
CA VAL A 376 -13.25 0.59 -9.26
C VAL A 376 -14.66 0.18 -9.67
N ARG A 377 -15.65 0.54 -8.84
CA ARG A 377 -17.08 0.33 -9.12
C ARG A 377 -17.81 1.67 -9.15
N LYS A 378 -18.79 1.78 -10.06
CA LYS A 378 -19.62 2.98 -10.26
C LYS A 378 -20.33 3.45 -8.98
N ASN A 379 -20.82 2.52 -8.16
CA ASN A 379 -21.54 2.85 -6.93
C ASN A 379 -20.64 3.29 -5.77
N ILE A 380 -19.31 3.14 -5.89
CA ILE A 380 -18.35 3.51 -4.85
C ILE A 380 -17.65 4.83 -5.20
N ASN A 381 -17.18 4.98 -6.44
CA ASN A 381 -16.59 6.24 -6.91
C ASN A 381 -17.06 6.53 -8.36
N PRO A 382 -18.23 7.16 -8.54
CA PRO A 382 -18.83 7.35 -9.86
C PRO A 382 -18.01 8.24 -10.78
N GLY A 383 -17.38 9.30 -10.25
CA GLY A 383 -16.54 10.22 -11.02
C GLY A 383 -15.29 9.51 -11.55
N PHE A 384 -14.59 8.78 -10.68
CA PHE A 384 -13.39 8.04 -11.10
C PHE A 384 -13.72 6.88 -12.04
N TYR A 385 -14.83 6.17 -11.80
CA TYR A 385 -15.36 5.17 -12.74
C TYR A 385 -15.64 5.78 -14.12
N LYS A 386 -16.30 6.96 -14.17
CA LYS A 386 -16.63 7.68 -15.41
C LYS A 386 -15.35 8.09 -16.18
N LEU A 387 -14.32 8.56 -15.48
CA LEU A 387 -13.01 8.87 -16.08
C LEU A 387 -12.40 7.63 -16.74
N ILE A 388 -12.34 6.49 -16.03
CA ILE A 388 -11.77 5.25 -16.59
C ILE A 388 -12.61 4.75 -17.77
N LYS A 389 -13.95 4.87 -17.74
CA LYS A 389 -14.81 4.54 -18.90
C LYS A 389 -14.53 5.43 -20.11
N PHE A 390 -14.32 6.72 -19.92
CA PHE A 390 -13.92 7.60 -21.04
C PHE A 390 -12.56 7.21 -21.58
N TYR A 391 -11.60 6.91 -20.71
CA TYR A 391 -10.29 6.44 -21.13
C TYR A 391 -10.37 5.09 -21.88
N GLU A 392 -11.20 4.15 -21.42
CA GLU A 392 -11.49 2.87 -22.10
C GLU A 392 -12.03 3.12 -23.51
N LYS A 393 -12.98 4.05 -23.68
CA LYS A 393 -13.53 4.41 -25.00
C LYS A 393 -12.46 4.96 -25.96
N LEU A 394 -11.46 5.68 -25.44
CA LEU A 394 -10.38 6.28 -26.25
C LEU A 394 -9.26 5.28 -26.56
N SER A 395 -8.90 4.43 -25.60
CA SER A 395 -7.70 3.59 -25.66
C SER A 395 -7.97 2.10 -25.90
N GLY A 396 -9.21 1.65 -25.71
CA GLY A 396 -9.55 0.23 -25.59
C GLY A 396 -9.09 -0.41 -24.28
N ILE A 397 -8.57 0.36 -23.31
CA ILE A 397 -7.99 -0.13 -22.06
C ILE A 397 -8.82 0.34 -20.86
N PRO A 398 -9.37 -0.56 -20.02
CA PRO A 398 -10.26 -0.22 -18.90
C PRO A 398 -9.51 0.06 -17.59
N LEU A 399 -8.25 0.51 -17.68
CA LEU A 399 -7.40 0.78 -16.53
C LEU A 399 -6.49 1.98 -16.78
N ILE A 400 -6.06 2.65 -15.70
CA ILE A 400 -5.13 3.78 -15.71
C ILE A 400 -4.10 3.63 -14.59
N LEU A 401 -2.93 4.26 -14.71
CA LEU A 401 -2.00 4.36 -13.58
C LEU A 401 -2.59 5.26 -12.49
N ASN A 402 -2.40 4.85 -11.23
CA ASN A 402 -2.88 5.58 -10.04
C ASN A 402 -1.88 5.49 -8.86
N PRO A 403 -0.69 6.09 -8.96
CA PRO A 403 0.11 6.43 -7.79
C PRO A 403 -0.49 7.57 -6.96
N SER A 404 0.01 7.70 -5.73
CA SER A 404 -0.37 8.78 -4.81
C SER A 404 -0.04 10.17 -5.32
N PHE A 405 -0.91 11.13 -5.03
CA PHE A 405 -0.61 12.55 -5.25
C PHE A 405 0.11 13.13 -4.04
N ASN A 406 1.44 13.16 -4.16
CA ASN A 406 2.40 13.76 -3.24
C ASN A 406 3.78 13.79 -3.89
N GLY A 407 4.63 14.72 -3.49
CA GLY A 407 6.07 14.65 -3.68
C GLY A 407 6.74 13.61 -2.77
N ALA A 408 8.06 13.45 -2.93
CA ALA A 408 8.82 12.36 -2.31
C ALA A 408 8.85 12.36 -0.77
N LYS A 409 8.60 13.50 -0.12
CA LYS A 409 8.75 13.68 1.34
C LYS A 409 7.52 14.32 1.99
N GLU A 410 6.38 14.25 1.34
CA GLU A 410 5.12 14.81 1.82
C GLU A 410 4.04 13.72 1.90
N PRO A 411 3.08 13.82 2.84
CA PRO A 411 1.88 12.99 2.85
C PRO A 411 1.07 13.14 1.55
N ILE A 412 0.09 12.27 1.34
CA ILE A 412 -0.91 12.46 0.28
C ILE A 412 -1.60 13.81 0.51
N VAL A 413 -1.70 14.63 -0.54
CA VAL A 413 -2.29 15.98 -0.45
C VAL A 413 -3.72 15.91 0.09
N CYS A 414 -4.04 16.77 1.07
CA CYS A 414 -5.32 16.77 1.74
C CYS A 414 -6.21 17.91 1.22
N THR A 415 -5.68 19.14 1.25
CA THR A 415 -6.37 20.38 0.90
C THR A 415 -6.08 20.83 -0.54
N PRO A 416 -6.88 21.75 -1.11
CA PRO A 416 -6.57 22.36 -2.41
C PRO A 416 -5.23 23.09 -2.41
N LEU A 417 -4.83 23.70 -1.29
CA LEU A 417 -3.52 24.36 -1.15
C LEU A 417 -2.38 23.34 -1.23
N ASP A 418 -2.51 22.19 -0.55
CA ASP A 418 -1.54 21.10 -0.62
C ASP A 418 -1.38 20.61 -2.06
N ALA A 419 -2.51 20.42 -2.76
CA ALA A 419 -2.53 19.98 -4.16
C ALA A 419 -1.89 20.99 -5.11
N ILE A 420 -2.15 22.30 -4.92
CA ILE A 420 -1.52 23.37 -5.70
C ILE A 420 -0.02 23.39 -5.44
N SER A 421 0.39 23.39 -4.16
CA SER A 421 1.80 23.39 -3.77
C SER A 421 2.53 22.19 -4.38
N SER A 422 2.01 20.98 -4.18
CA SER A 422 2.59 19.75 -4.71
C SER A 422 2.57 19.70 -6.24
N PHE A 423 1.57 20.29 -6.91
CA PHE A 423 1.57 20.39 -8.38
C PHE A 423 2.71 21.26 -8.90
N TYR A 424 2.91 22.44 -8.32
CA TYR A 424 3.96 23.35 -8.80
C TYR A 424 5.38 22.84 -8.49
N THR A 425 5.56 22.05 -7.43
CA THR A 425 6.85 21.45 -7.06
C THR A 425 7.16 20.13 -7.76
N ASN A 426 6.16 19.35 -8.20
CA ASN A 426 6.35 18.11 -8.95
C ASN A 426 6.36 18.34 -10.47
N SER A 427 6.83 17.36 -11.26
CA SER A 427 6.91 17.49 -12.73
C SER A 427 5.66 16.94 -13.46
N THR A 428 4.46 17.10 -12.91
CA THR A 428 3.22 16.70 -13.59
C THR A 428 2.76 17.79 -14.58
N ASP A 429 2.07 17.38 -15.66
CA ASP A 429 1.69 18.28 -16.76
C ASP A 429 0.48 19.17 -16.42
N TYR A 430 -0.51 18.60 -15.72
CA TYR A 430 -1.78 19.26 -15.40
C TYR A 430 -2.22 18.96 -13.98
N LEU A 431 -2.93 19.91 -13.36
CA LEU A 431 -3.66 19.71 -12.12
C LEU A 431 -5.14 19.85 -12.38
N VAL A 432 -5.91 18.88 -11.90
CA VAL A 432 -7.35 18.93 -11.86
C VAL A 432 -7.79 19.05 -10.40
N LEU A 433 -8.39 20.19 -10.06
CA LEU A 433 -9.05 20.45 -8.79
C LEU A 433 -10.56 20.49 -9.02
N SER A 434 -11.27 19.42 -8.67
CA SER A 434 -12.71 19.32 -8.95
C SER A 434 -12.98 19.58 -10.45
N ASN A 435 -13.67 20.66 -10.81
CA ASN A 435 -13.98 20.98 -12.21
C ASN A 435 -12.99 21.94 -12.88
N TYR A 436 -11.90 22.30 -12.20
CA TYR A 436 -10.91 23.26 -12.68
C TYR A 436 -9.65 22.54 -13.17
N LEU A 437 -9.24 22.84 -14.39
CA LEU A 437 -7.99 22.40 -14.99
C LEU A 437 -6.97 23.54 -14.93
N ILE A 438 -5.81 23.24 -14.38
CA ILE A 438 -4.65 24.13 -14.28
C ILE A 438 -3.52 23.51 -15.10
N LYS A 439 -2.81 24.35 -15.85
CA LYS A 439 -1.61 24.00 -16.63
C LYS A 439 -0.47 24.90 -16.18
N LYS A 440 0.74 24.35 -16.11
CA LYS A 440 1.96 25.13 -15.89
C LYS A 440 2.28 26.05 -17.07
#